data_AF-A0A091I994-F1
#
_entry.id   AF-A0A091I994-F1
#
_cell.length_a   1.000
_cell.length_b   1.000
_cell.length_c   1.000
_cell.angle_alpha   90.00
_cell.angle_beta   90.00
_cell.angle_gamma   90.00
#
_symmetry.space_group_name_H-M   'P 1'
#
loop_
_entity.id
_entity.type
_entity.pdbx_description
1 polymer ?
#
loop_
_entity_poly.entity_id
_entity_poly.type
_entity_poly.pdbx_seq_one_letter_code
_entity_poly.pdbx_strand_id
1 'polypeptide(L)'
;NRVTLSSTDCYIVHEIYNGENAQDQFEYELEQALEAQYKYIVIEPTRIGDETARWITVGNCLHKTAVLAGTTCLFTPLALPVDYSHYISLPAGVLSVACCTLYGISWQFDPCCKYQVEYDAYKLSRLPLHTLTSSTPVVLVRKDDLHRKRLHNTIALAALVYCVKKIYELYAV
;
A
#
# COMPACT_ATOMS: atom_id res chain seq x y z
N ASN A 1 -16.20 19.60 -17.90
CA ASN A 1 -14.73 19.78 -18.00
C ASN A 1 -14.06 18.50 -18.47
N ARG A 2 -13.73 18.45 -19.76
CA ARG A 2 -12.93 17.40 -20.41
C ARG A 2 -11.48 17.62 -19.98
N VAL A 3 -10.95 16.77 -19.11
CA VAL A 3 -9.51 16.80 -18.76
C VAL A 3 -8.83 15.81 -19.70
N THR A 4 -8.30 16.30 -20.82
CA THR A 4 -7.33 15.58 -21.63
C THR A 4 -6.07 15.43 -20.79
N LEU A 5 -5.77 14.20 -20.38
CA LEU A 5 -4.51 13.86 -19.73
C LEU A 5 -3.36 14.16 -20.70
N SER A 6 -2.38 14.95 -20.24
CA SER A 6 -1.16 15.17 -21.02
C SER A 6 -0.47 13.83 -21.22
N SER A 7 0.00 13.53 -22.43
CA SER A 7 0.80 12.35 -22.74
C SER A 7 2.08 12.25 -21.89
N THR A 8 2.50 13.35 -21.26
CA THR A 8 3.64 13.40 -20.33
C THR A 8 3.33 12.85 -18.93
N ASP A 9 2.05 12.71 -18.55
CA ASP A 9 1.65 12.27 -17.20
C ASP A 9 1.35 10.77 -17.12
N CYS A 10 1.28 10.09 -18.27
CA CYS A 10 0.85 8.70 -18.39
C CYS A 10 1.91 7.87 -19.12
N TYR A 11 2.36 6.79 -18.49
CA TYR A 11 3.26 5.81 -19.09
C TYR A 11 2.51 4.51 -19.34
N ILE A 12 2.73 3.87 -20.49
CA ILE A 12 2.11 2.60 -20.87
C ILE A 12 3.22 1.58 -21.05
N VAL A 13 3.21 0.53 -20.22
CA VAL A 13 4.07 -0.64 -20.35
C VAL A 13 3.39 -1.58 -21.32
N HIS A 14 3.97 -1.72 -22.51
CA HIS A 14 3.38 -2.51 -23.59
C HIS A 14 3.79 -3.98 -23.54
N GLU A 15 2.89 -4.88 -23.95
CA GLU A 15 3.20 -6.30 -24.03
C GLU A 15 3.98 -6.64 -25.32
N ILE A 16 5.31 -6.73 -25.20
CA ILE A 16 6.23 -7.10 -26.30
C ILE A 16 6.59 -8.60 -26.24
N TYR A 17 5.97 -9.42 -27.09
CA TYR A 17 6.23 -10.87 -27.16
C TYR A 17 7.55 -11.26 -27.88
N ASN A 18 8.68 -10.61 -27.59
CA ASN A 18 9.96 -10.92 -28.24
C ASN A 18 11.00 -11.48 -27.25
N GLY A 19 11.12 -12.82 -27.21
CA GLY A 19 12.29 -13.54 -26.66
C GLY A 19 12.12 -14.12 -25.24
N GLU A 20 13.04 -15.02 -24.86
CA GLU A 20 13.09 -15.68 -23.54
C GLU A 20 13.18 -14.71 -22.35
N ASN A 21 13.64 -13.47 -22.56
CA ASN A 21 13.83 -12.44 -21.53
C ASN A 21 12.78 -11.31 -21.56
N ALA A 22 11.65 -11.49 -22.23
CA ALA A 22 10.63 -10.45 -22.31
C ALA A 22 10.12 -10.00 -20.92
N GLN A 23 10.05 -10.93 -19.96
CA GLN A 23 9.61 -10.63 -18.60
C GLN A 23 10.54 -9.65 -17.86
N ASP A 24 11.84 -9.88 -17.88
CA ASP A 24 12.83 -9.01 -17.20
C ASP A 24 12.81 -7.60 -17.78
N GLN A 25 12.56 -7.48 -19.09
CA GLN A 25 12.47 -6.19 -19.76
C GLN A 25 11.23 -5.40 -19.31
N PHE A 26 10.10 -6.06 -19.09
CA PHE A 26 8.91 -5.40 -18.55
C PHE A 26 9.08 -4.97 -17.09
N GLU A 27 9.71 -5.81 -16.27
CA GLU A 27 10.02 -5.48 -14.88
C GLU A 27 10.90 -4.22 -14.83
N TYR A 28 11.92 -4.16 -15.69
CA TYR A 28 12.79 -2.99 -15.80
C TYR A 28 12.07 -1.72 -16.29
N GLU A 29 11.20 -1.82 -17.31
CA GLU A 29 10.40 -0.67 -17.77
C GLU A 29 9.43 -0.17 -16.69
N LEU A 30 8.83 -1.09 -15.94
CA LEU A 30 7.97 -0.75 -14.81
C LEU A 30 8.75 -0.06 -13.70
N GLU A 31 9.93 -0.56 -13.32
CA GLU A 31 10.80 0.09 -12.35
C GLU A 31 11.18 1.50 -12.79
N GLN A 32 11.59 1.69 -14.05
CA GLN A 32 11.87 3.02 -14.59
C GLN A 32 10.65 3.94 -14.52
N ALA A 33 9.45 3.44 -14.84
CA ALA A 33 8.23 4.24 -14.76
C ALA A 33 7.90 4.65 -13.31
N LEU A 34 8.12 3.74 -12.35
CA LEU A 34 7.94 4.02 -10.93
C LEU A 34 8.94 5.07 -10.42
N GLU A 35 10.21 4.98 -10.83
CA GLU A 35 11.28 5.93 -10.51
C GLU A 35 11.07 7.30 -11.15
N ALA A 36 10.72 7.33 -12.43
CA ALA A 36 10.32 8.52 -13.19
C ALA A 36 9.01 9.14 -12.69
N GLN A 37 8.33 8.46 -11.77
CA GLN A 37 7.35 9.08 -10.89
C GLN A 37 6.08 9.53 -11.63
N TYR A 38 5.75 8.84 -12.73
CA TYR A 38 4.59 9.11 -13.56
C TYR A 38 3.29 9.11 -12.74
N LYS A 39 2.34 9.94 -13.15
CA LYS A 39 1.07 10.07 -12.44
C LYS A 39 0.16 8.87 -12.68
N TYR A 40 0.18 8.33 -13.89
CA TYR A 40 -0.53 7.14 -14.31
C TYR A 40 0.44 6.17 -14.96
N ILE A 41 0.42 4.90 -14.55
CA ILE A 41 1.14 3.82 -15.20
C ILE A 41 0.11 2.77 -15.61
N VAL A 42 0.04 2.47 -16.90
CA VAL A 42 -0.84 1.45 -17.46
C VAL A 42 0.01 0.23 -17.78
N ILE A 43 -0.34 -0.92 -17.21
CA ILE A 43 0.38 -2.18 -17.39
C ILE A 43 -0.50 -3.10 -18.24
N GLU A 44 -0.07 -3.38 -19.47
CA GLU A 44 -0.76 -4.32 -20.36
C GLU A 44 -0.53 -5.79 -20.02
N PRO A 45 0.71 -6.23 -19.71
CA PRO A 45 0.95 -7.63 -19.34
C PRO A 45 0.22 -7.98 -18.05
N THR A 46 -0.80 -8.82 -18.14
CA THR A 46 -1.70 -9.13 -17.02
C THR A 46 -0.97 -9.77 -15.85
N ARG A 47 0.00 -10.65 -16.10
CA ARG A 47 0.76 -11.34 -15.06
C ARG A 47 1.51 -10.37 -14.13
N ILE A 48 2.34 -9.49 -14.69
CA ILE A 48 3.10 -8.50 -13.89
C ILE A 48 2.15 -7.46 -13.29
N GLY A 49 1.16 -7.00 -14.05
CA GLY A 49 0.14 -6.09 -13.54
C GLY A 49 -0.58 -6.62 -12.30
N ASP A 50 -1.02 -7.88 -12.32
CA ASP A 50 -1.70 -8.54 -11.21
C ASP A 50 -0.77 -8.78 -10.02
N GLU A 51 0.49 -9.14 -10.28
CA GLU A 51 1.51 -9.29 -9.24
C GLU A 51 1.79 -7.95 -8.53
N THR A 52 1.98 -6.86 -9.28
CA THR A 52 2.14 -5.51 -8.72
C THR A 52 0.89 -5.05 -7.98
N ALA A 53 -0.29 -5.28 -8.55
CA ALA A 53 -1.57 -4.94 -7.91
C ALA A 53 -1.75 -5.68 -6.58
N ARG A 54 -1.42 -6.97 -6.55
CA ARG A 54 -1.46 -7.80 -5.33
C ARG A 54 -0.45 -7.29 -4.30
N TRP A 55 0.77 -6.98 -4.71
CA TRP A 55 1.81 -6.45 -3.83
C TRP A 55 1.37 -5.15 -3.14
N ILE A 56 0.82 -4.21 -3.90
CA ILE A 56 0.23 -2.96 -3.38
C ILE A 56 -0.94 -3.26 -2.42
N THR A 57 -1.79 -4.23 -2.77
CA THR A 57 -2.95 -4.62 -1.96
C THR A 57 -2.54 -5.21 -0.61
N VAL A 58 -1.51 -6.06 -0.57
CA VAL A 58 -0.97 -6.62 0.67
C VAL A 58 -0.39 -5.53 1.56
N GLY A 59 0.42 -4.63 0.99
CA GLY A 59 0.95 -3.48 1.74
C GLY A 59 -0.16 -2.60 2.32
N ASN A 60 -1.20 -2.31 1.52
CA ASN A 60 -2.38 -1.56 1.98
C ASN A 60 -3.13 -2.29 3.10
N CYS A 61 -3.26 -3.61 3.02
CA CYS A 61 -3.89 -4.42 4.06
C CYS A 61 -3.10 -4.32 5.37
N LEU A 62 -1.79 -4.56 5.34
CA LEU A 62 -0.92 -4.44 6.51
C LEU A 62 -1.00 -3.04 7.14
N HIS A 63 -0.99 -2.01 6.30
CA HIS A 63 -1.10 -0.65 6.75
C HIS A 63 -2.41 -0.38 7.51
N LYS A 64 -3.56 -0.79 6.94
CA LYS A 64 -4.87 -0.60 7.56
C LYS A 64 -5.02 -1.43 8.83
N THR A 65 -4.56 -2.68 8.81
CA THR A 65 -4.58 -3.55 9.98
C THR A 65 -3.76 -2.98 11.12
N ALA A 66 -2.56 -2.47 10.84
CA ALA A 66 -1.75 -1.80 11.85
C ALA A 66 -2.48 -0.60 12.48
N VAL A 67 -3.07 0.26 11.66
CA VAL A 67 -3.83 1.42 12.14
C VAL A 67 -5.02 1.00 12.99
N LEU A 68 -5.84 0.05 12.53
CA LEU A 68 -7.03 -0.44 13.24
C LEU A 68 -6.68 -1.17 14.54
N ALA A 69 -5.64 -2.01 14.53
CA ALA A 69 -5.18 -2.72 15.70
C ALA A 69 -4.56 -1.76 16.73
N GLY A 70 -3.78 -0.77 16.27
CA GLY A 70 -3.18 0.24 17.12
C GLY A 70 -4.20 1.18 17.75
N THR A 71 -5.22 1.61 16.99
CA THR A 71 -6.33 2.38 17.58
C THR A 71 -7.10 1.53 18.58
N THR A 72 -7.40 0.27 18.26
CA THR A 72 -8.06 -0.65 19.19
C THR A 72 -7.26 -0.79 20.48
N CYS A 73 -5.94 -0.97 20.40
CA CYS A 73 -5.04 -1.03 21.55
C CYS A 73 -5.18 0.20 22.47
N LEU A 74 -5.18 1.40 21.88
CA LEU A 74 -5.21 2.67 22.63
C LEU A 74 -6.59 3.03 23.20
N PHE A 75 -7.68 2.66 22.50
CA PHE A 75 -9.04 3.02 22.92
C PHE A 75 -9.69 1.98 23.85
N THR A 76 -9.30 0.71 23.77
CA THR A 76 -9.86 -0.35 24.61
C THR A 76 -9.81 -0.05 26.12
N PRO A 77 -8.71 0.50 26.69
CA PRO A 77 -8.63 0.85 28.10
C PRO A 77 -9.54 1.99 28.54
N LEU A 78 -10.04 2.79 27.59
CA LEU A 78 -10.99 3.88 27.87
C LEU A 78 -12.45 3.40 27.79
N ALA A 79 -12.70 2.32 27.04
CA ALA A 79 -14.04 1.83 26.74
C ALA A 79 -14.46 0.61 27.58
N LEU A 80 -13.51 -0.21 28.02
CA LEU A 80 -13.78 -1.46 28.74
C LEU A 80 -13.24 -1.43 30.19
N PRO A 81 -13.86 -2.22 31.10
CA PRO A 81 -13.32 -2.44 32.45
C PRO A 81 -11.88 -2.95 32.40
N VAL A 82 -11.08 -2.53 33.37
CA VAL A 82 -9.64 -2.81 33.45
C VAL A 82 -9.34 -4.31 33.35
N ASP A 83 -10.18 -5.15 33.96
CA ASP A 83 -10.02 -6.61 33.99
C ASP A 83 -10.04 -7.27 32.60
N TYR A 84 -10.81 -6.73 31.66
CA TYR A 84 -10.92 -7.25 30.28
C TYR A 84 -10.04 -6.49 29.29
N SER A 85 -9.70 -5.24 29.61
CA SER A 85 -8.96 -4.35 28.73
C SER A 85 -7.60 -4.91 28.32
N HIS A 86 -6.86 -5.51 29.25
CA HIS A 86 -5.52 -6.04 28.98
C HIS A 86 -5.52 -7.19 27.97
N TYR A 87 -6.53 -8.06 28.01
CA TYR A 87 -6.66 -9.23 27.12
C TYR A 87 -6.93 -8.83 25.66
N ILE A 88 -7.45 -7.64 25.42
CA ILE A 88 -7.74 -7.13 24.06
C ILE A 88 -6.66 -6.15 23.62
N SER A 89 -6.26 -5.24 24.51
CA SER A 89 -5.32 -4.16 24.20
C SER A 89 -3.91 -4.67 23.89
N LEU A 90 -3.38 -5.63 24.67
CA LEU A 90 -2.01 -6.15 24.44
C LEU A 90 -1.89 -6.92 23.11
N PRO A 91 -2.76 -7.91 22.78
CA PRO A 91 -2.68 -8.58 21.48
C PRO A 91 -2.90 -7.63 20.30
N ALA A 92 -3.82 -6.67 20.42
CA ALA A 92 -4.05 -5.66 19.39
C ALA A 92 -2.81 -4.78 19.19
N GLY A 93 -2.13 -4.39 20.27
CA GLY A 93 -0.89 -3.63 20.19
C GLY A 93 0.27 -4.42 19.58
N VAL A 94 0.44 -5.69 19.95
CA VAL A 94 1.44 -6.59 19.33
C VAL A 94 1.17 -6.76 17.85
N LEU A 95 -0.09 -7.00 17.46
CA LEU A 95 -0.49 -7.11 16.05
C LEU A 95 -0.20 -5.81 15.30
N SER A 96 -0.52 -4.65 15.89
CA SER A 96 -0.23 -3.35 15.31
C SER A 96 1.26 -3.16 15.03
N VAL A 97 2.12 -3.48 16.00
CA VAL A 97 3.57 -3.35 15.88
C VAL A 97 4.11 -4.35 14.87
N ALA A 98 3.65 -5.60 14.87
CA ALA A 98 4.06 -6.61 13.91
C ALA A 98 3.73 -6.20 12.47
N CYS A 99 2.49 -5.74 12.21
CA CYS A 99 2.09 -5.23 10.89
C CYS A 99 2.88 -3.99 10.48
N CYS A 100 3.17 -3.07 11.43
CA CYS A 100 3.99 -1.88 11.18
C CYS A 100 5.43 -2.26 10.80
N THR A 101 6.04 -3.20 11.52
CA THR A 101 7.41 -3.66 11.25
C THR A 101 7.50 -4.36 9.92
N LEU A 102 6.56 -5.28 9.61
CA LEU A 102 6.51 -5.95 8.31
C LEU A 102 6.30 -4.95 7.17
N TYR A 103 5.41 -3.96 7.34
CA TYR A 103 5.25 -2.89 6.37
C TYR A 103 6.53 -2.07 6.21
N GLY A 104 7.23 -1.78 7.30
CA GLY A 104 8.50 -1.06 7.32
C GLY A 104 9.60 -1.76 6.52
N ILE A 105 9.75 -3.08 6.73
CA ILE A 105 10.78 -3.87 6.04
C ILE A 105 10.47 -4.00 4.55
N SER A 106 9.21 -4.25 4.18
CA SER A 106 8.85 -4.64 2.81
C SER A 106 8.37 -3.49 1.92
N TRP A 107 7.67 -2.48 2.47
CA TRP A 107 7.01 -1.42 1.67
C TRP A 107 7.51 0.00 1.96
N GLN A 108 8.38 0.23 2.95
CA GLN A 108 8.80 1.59 3.31
C GLN A 108 9.56 2.30 2.19
N PHE A 109 10.47 1.56 1.53
CA PHE A 109 11.34 2.06 0.47
C PHE A 109 10.91 1.64 -0.94
N ASP A 110 9.91 0.76 -1.03
CA ASP A 110 9.37 0.30 -2.30
C ASP A 110 8.62 1.44 -3.03
N PRO A 111 9.00 1.79 -4.27
CA PRO A 111 8.29 2.77 -5.10
C PRO A 111 6.79 2.47 -5.25
N CYS A 112 6.38 1.20 -5.26
CA CYS A 112 4.99 0.78 -5.44
C CYS A 112 4.07 1.31 -4.33
N CYS A 113 4.58 1.58 -3.13
CA CYS A 113 3.75 2.06 -2.01
C CYS A 113 3.14 3.46 -2.24
N LYS A 114 3.69 4.21 -3.21
CA LYS A 114 3.19 5.53 -3.65
C LYS A 114 2.08 5.42 -4.69
N TYR A 115 1.76 4.22 -5.15
CA TYR A 115 0.75 3.97 -6.15
C TYR A 115 -0.46 3.24 -5.54
N GLN A 116 -1.60 3.35 -6.20
CA GLN A 116 -2.82 2.63 -5.90
C GLN A 116 -3.38 2.06 -7.18
N VAL A 117 -3.97 0.87 -7.10
CA VAL A 117 -4.64 0.26 -8.24
C VAL A 117 -5.97 0.98 -8.47
N GLU A 118 -6.17 1.49 -9.68
CA GLU A 118 -7.42 2.13 -10.10
C GLU A 118 -8.27 1.11 -10.86
N TYR A 119 -9.46 0.83 -10.33
CA TYR A 119 -10.43 -0.09 -10.93
C TYR A 119 -11.59 0.63 -11.62
N ASP A 120 -11.67 1.96 -11.51
CA ASP A 120 -12.80 2.75 -12.00
C ASP A 120 -12.75 2.93 -13.52
N ALA A 121 -13.52 2.09 -14.23
CA ALA A 121 -13.66 2.09 -15.69
C ALA A 121 -13.97 3.48 -16.27
N TYR A 122 -14.67 4.36 -15.54
CA TYR A 122 -14.98 5.71 -16.01
C TYR A 122 -13.74 6.61 -16.05
N LYS A 123 -12.86 6.51 -15.05
CA LYS A 123 -11.58 7.24 -15.03
C LYS A 123 -10.57 6.62 -15.99
N LEU A 124 -10.58 5.29 -16.12
CA LEU A 124 -9.80 4.56 -17.10
C LEU A 124 -10.17 4.98 -18.53
N SER A 125 -11.46 5.15 -18.84
CA SER A 125 -11.95 5.56 -20.18
C SER A 125 -11.45 6.93 -20.66
N ARG A 126 -10.87 7.73 -19.76
CA ARG A 126 -10.27 9.04 -20.06
C ARG A 126 -8.79 8.96 -20.39
N LEU A 127 -8.16 7.81 -20.18
CA LEU A 127 -6.80 7.52 -20.62
C LEU A 127 -6.82 7.20 -22.13
N PRO A 128 -5.71 7.37 -22.86
CA PRO A 128 -5.61 7.00 -24.27
C PRO A 128 -5.61 5.46 -24.46
N LEU A 129 -6.65 4.77 -23.99
CA LEU A 129 -6.82 3.31 -24.07
C LEU A 129 -6.91 2.79 -25.52
N HIS A 130 -7.09 3.68 -26.51
CA HIS A 130 -7.19 3.34 -27.93
C HIS A 130 -5.93 2.71 -28.56
N THR A 131 -4.81 2.74 -27.84
CA THR A 131 -3.54 2.10 -28.24
C THR A 131 -3.31 0.77 -27.51
N LEU A 132 -4.26 0.30 -26.71
CA LEU A 132 -4.07 -0.91 -25.91
C LEU A 132 -4.45 -2.17 -26.66
N THR A 133 -3.60 -3.17 -26.57
CA THR A 133 -3.73 -4.48 -27.24
C THR A 133 -4.39 -5.53 -26.32
N SER A 134 -4.40 -5.27 -25.00
CA SER A 134 -4.91 -6.18 -23.96
C SER A 134 -6.29 -5.79 -23.43
N SER A 135 -7.15 -6.77 -23.16
CA SER A 135 -8.57 -6.59 -22.82
C SER A 135 -8.83 -6.09 -21.38
N THR A 136 -7.85 -6.15 -20.48
CA THR A 136 -7.97 -5.71 -19.07
C THR A 136 -6.62 -5.23 -18.51
N PRO A 137 -6.20 -3.98 -18.79
CA PRO A 137 -4.95 -3.44 -18.27
C PRO A 137 -5.05 -3.11 -16.77
N VAL A 138 -3.96 -3.28 -16.03
CA VAL A 138 -3.85 -2.80 -14.64
C VAL A 138 -3.37 -1.36 -14.67
N VAL A 139 -4.12 -0.46 -14.03
CA VAL A 139 -3.75 0.96 -13.98
C VAL A 139 -3.35 1.34 -12.56
N LEU A 140 -2.14 1.86 -12.44
CA LEU A 140 -1.59 2.41 -11.21
C LEU A 140 -1.69 3.93 -11.25
N VAL A 141 -2.24 4.49 -10.19
CA VAL A 141 -2.34 5.93 -9.99
C VAL A 141 -1.47 6.34 -8.84
N ARG A 142 -0.59 7.31 -9.09
CA ARG A 142 0.25 7.86 -8.04
C ARG A 142 -0.60 8.67 -7.06
N LYS A 143 -0.42 8.40 -5.77
CA LYS A 143 -1.13 9.07 -4.68
C LYS A 143 -0.16 9.42 -3.56
N ASP A 144 -0.18 10.69 -3.16
CA ASP A 144 0.64 11.14 -2.03
C ASP A 144 0.33 10.31 -0.77
N ASP A 145 1.38 9.71 -0.22
CA ASP A 145 1.32 8.77 0.90
C ASP A 145 1.80 9.38 2.22
N LEU A 146 2.23 10.65 2.21
CA LEU A 146 2.78 11.35 3.37
C LEU A 146 1.86 11.31 4.60
N HIS A 147 0.59 11.72 4.42
CA HIS A 147 -0.38 11.75 5.53
C HIS A 147 -0.68 10.35 6.05
N ARG A 148 -0.81 9.39 5.13
CA ARG A 148 -1.08 7.98 5.43
C ARG A 148 0.07 7.37 6.25
N LYS A 149 1.31 7.56 5.80
CA LYS A 149 2.53 7.09 6.49
C LYS A 149 2.69 7.75 7.86
N ARG A 150 2.47 9.06 7.96
CA ARG A 150 2.53 9.79 9.25
C ARG A 150 1.52 9.21 10.24
N LEU A 151 0.27 9.04 9.83
CA LEU A 151 -0.78 8.49 10.70
C LEU A 151 -0.39 7.11 11.24
N HIS A 152 0.01 6.20 10.36
CA HIS A 152 0.41 4.85 10.75
C HIS A 152 1.60 4.85 11.71
N ASN A 153 2.64 5.63 11.42
CA ASN A 153 3.82 5.68 12.29
C ASN A 153 3.48 6.26 13.66
N THR A 154 2.61 7.28 13.73
CA THR A 154 2.19 7.87 15.01
C THR A 154 1.36 6.89 15.84
N ILE A 155 0.44 6.14 15.22
CA ILE A 155 -0.40 5.16 15.91
C ILE A 155 0.45 3.97 16.37
N ALA A 156 1.34 3.46 15.52
CA ALA A 156 2.22 2.36 15.87
C ALA A 156 3.16 2.74 17.03
N LEU A 157 3.72 3.95 17.02
CA LEU A 157 4.58 4.43 18.11
C LEU A 157 3.79 4.57 19.42
N ALA A 158 2.59 5.15 19.38
CA ALA A 158 1.75 5.29 20.56
C ALA A 158 1.34 3.93 21.13
N ALA A 159 0.94 2.98 20.27
CA ALA A 159 0.60 1.62 20.67
C ALA A 159 1.82 0.89 21.27
N LEU A 160 3.01 1.07 20.71
CA LEU A 160 4.25 0.50 21.24
C LEU A 160 4.56 1.02 22.65
N VAL A 161 4.53 2.35 22.84
CA VAL A 161 4.79 2.98 24.15
C VAL A 161 3.78 2.49 25.18
N TYR A 162 2.50 2.40 24.80
CA TYR A 162 1.45 1.88 25.68
C TYR A 162 1.71 0.41 26.07
N CYS A 163 2.01 -0.46 25.11
CA CYS A 163 2.32 -1.87 25.37
C CYS A 163 3.52 -2.03 26.29
N VAL A 164 4.62 -1.32 26.03
CA VAL A 164 5.82 -1.36 26.88
C VAL A 164 5.50 -0.93 28.31
N LYS A 165 4.76 0.18 28.48
CA LYS A 165 4.32 0.64 29.79
C LYS A 165 3.48 -0.43 30.51
N LYS A 166 2.52 -1.04 29.84
CA LYS A 166 1.65 -2.07 30.44
C LYS A 166 2.39 -3.34 30.79
N ILE A 167 3.34 -3.77 29.97
CA ILE A 167 4.21 -4.90 30.29
C ILE A 167 5.04 -4.58 31.52
N TYR A 168 5.62 -3.39 31.60
CA TYR A 168 6.41 -2.98 32.78
C TYR A 168 5.56 -2.95 34.07
N GLU A 169 4.33 -2.41 34.01
CA GLU A 169 3.39 -2.43 35.14
C GLU A 169 3.05 -3.87 35.59
N LEU A 170 2.91 -4.81 34.65
CA LEU A 170 2.65 -6.22 34.96
C LEU A 170 3.86 -6.96 35.54
N TYR A 171 5.09 -6.58 35.17
CA TYR A 171 6.33 -7.18 35.68
C TYR A 171 6.81 -6.58 37.00
N ALA A 172 6.39 -5.36 37.33
CA ALA A 172 6.75 -4.66 38.57
C ALA A 172 5.84 -5.00 39.76
N VAL A 173 4.83 -5.85 39.55
CA VAL A 173 3.95 -6.47 40.57
C VAL A 173 4.43 -7.88 40.86
#